data_AF-A0A3D0WZD4-F1
#
_entry.id   AF-A0A3D0WZD4-F1
#
_cell.length_a   1.000
_cell.length_b   1.000
_cell.length_c   1.000
_cell.angle_alpha   90.00
_cell.angle_beta   90.00
_cell.angle_gamma   90.00
#
_symmetry.space_group_name_H-M   'P 1'
#
loop_
_entity.id
_entity.type
_entity.pdbx_description
1 polymer ?
#
loop_
_entity_poly.entity_id
_entity_poly.type
_entity_poly.pdbx_seq_one_letter_code
_entity_poly.pdbx_strand_id
1 'polypeptide(L)'
;YKRDTEFRRVDSDTIPDGWMGLDIGAKTCALFAGAVQGAGTVVWNGPMGVSEWEHFANGTIAVAQAVADSGAISIIGGGDSAAAIEKLGFADKMTHISTGGGASLEFLEGKELPGIACLNDK
;
A
#
# COMPACT_ATOMS: atom_id res chain seq x y z
N TYR A 1 14.43 8.85 14.07
CA TYR A 1 13.59 10.03 13.78
C TYR A 1 12.36 10.02 14.68
N LYS A 2 11.70 11.17 14.89
CA LYS A 2 10.52 11.29 15.74
C LYS A 2 9.26 11.52 14.89
N ARG A 3 8.09 11.15 15.42
CA ARG A 3 6.80 11.27 14.73
C ARG A 3 6.41 12.72 14.40
N ASP A 4 6.91 13.65 15.19
CA ASP A 4 6.66 15.10 15.17
C ASP A 4 7.81 15.89 14.52
N THR A 5 8.63 15.23 13.69
CA THR A 5 9.73 15.92 12.99
C THR A 5 9.20 17.02 12.08
N GLU A 6 9.99 18.07 11.89
CA GLU A 6 9.71 19.10 10.90
C GLU A 6 9.56 18.47 9.52
N PHE A 7 8.53 18.88 8.77
CA PHE A 7 8.25 18.38 7.44
C PHE A 7 7.91 19.52 6.49
N ARG A 8 8.23 19.31 5.21
CA ARG A 8 7.84 20.17 4.11
C ARG A 8 7.54 19.33 2.88
N ARG A 9 6.71 19.86 1.99
CA ARG A 9 6.45 19.26 0.68
C ARG A 9 7.40 19.90 -0.33
N VAL A 10 8.03 19.06 -1.13
CA VAL A 10 8.94 19.46 -2.22
C VAL A 10 8.60 18.63 -3.45
N ASP A 11 9.00 19.10 -4.63
CA ASP A 11 8.96 18.27 -5.82
C ASP A 11 10.06 17.19 -5.75
N SER A 12 9.86 16.04 -6.39
CA SER A 12 10.71 14.84 -6.22
C SER A 12 12.17 15.04 -6.62
N ASP A 13 12.45 16.01 -7.48
CA ASP A 13 13.76 16.41 -7.99
C ASP A 13 14.42 17.53 -7.16
N THR A 14 13.77 17.98 -6.09
CA THR A 14 14.23 19.12 -5.26
C THR A 14 14.32 18.78 -3.77
N ILE A 15 14.50 17.50 -3.41
CA ILE A 15 14.73 17.08 -2.02
C ILE A 15 16.06 17.66 -1.53
N PRO A 16 16.08 18.55 -0.52
CA PRO A 16 17.32 19.22 -0.16
C PRO A 16 18.25 18.34 0.68
N ASP A 17 19.55 18.61 0.64
CA ASP A 17 20.55 17.87 1.39
C ASP A 17 20.20 17.77 2.89
N GLY A 18 20.36 16.57 3.45
CA GLY A 18 20.02 16.27 4.83
C GLY A 18 18.53 16.00 5.09
N TRP A 19 17.65 16.09 4.07
CA TRP A 19 16.25 15.71 4.16
C TRP A 19 16.01 14.29 3.61
N MET A 20 14.90 13.68 4.04
CA MET A 20 14.47 12.35 3.63
C MET A 20 13.00 12.38 3.17
N GLY A 21 12.67 11.67 2.10
CA GLY A 21 11.28 11.46 1.69
C GLY A 21 10.60 10.45 2.62
N LEU A 22 9.49 10.84 3.23
CA LEU A 22 8.78 10.02 4.23
C LEU A 22 7.32 9.70 3.83
N ASP A 23 6.78 10.38 2.82
CA ASP A 23 5.45 10.13 2.25
C ASP A 23 5.40 10.72 0.83
N ILE A 24 4.42 10.29 0.03
CA ILE A 24 4.16 10.86 -1.29
C ILE A 24 3.43 12.21 -1.19
N GLY A 25 3.71 13.12 -2.12
CA GLY A 25 3.07 14.43 -2.18
C GLY A 25 1.68 14.39 -2.83
N ALA A 26 0.88 15.45 -2.63
CA ALA A 26 -0.50 15.53 -3.12
C ALA A 26 -0.64 15.33 -4.65
N LYS A 27 0.33 15.79 -5.44
CA LYS A 27 0.36 15.55 -6.90
C LYS A 27 0.43 14.05 -7.20
N THR A 28 1.29 13.31 -6.51
CA THR A 28 1.44 11.86 -6.65
C THR A 28 0.20 11.13 -6.16
N CYS A 29 -0.41 11.56 -5.06
CA CYS A 29 -1.68 10.99 -4.59
C CYS A 29 -2.76 11.06 -5.67
N ALA A 30 -2.92 12.22 -6.31
CA ALA A 30 -3.90 12.40 -7.39
C ALA A 30 -3.56 11.53 -8.61
N LEU A 31 -2.28 11.44 -8.98
CA LEU A 31 -1.82 10.59 -10.08
C LEU A 31 -2.13 9.11 -9.82
N PHE A 32 -1.82 8.60 -8.63
CA PHE A 32 -2.06 7.21 -8.27
C PHE A 32 -3.56 6.90 -8.13
N ALA A 33 -4.34 7.82 -7.55
CA ALA A 33 -5.78 7.69 -7.51
C ALA A 33 -6.39 7.62 -8.93
N GLY A 34 -5.90 8.46 -9.85
CA GLY A 34 -6.30 8.40 -11.26
C GLY A 34 -5.90 7.11 -11.97
N ALA A 35 -4.73 6.55 -11.65
CA ALA A 35 -4.27 5.28 -12.22
C ALA A 35 -5.08 4.06 -11.74
N VAL A 36 -5.64 4.13 -10.54
CA VAL A 36 -6.53 3.10 -9.97
C VAL A 36 -7.92 3.13 -10.61
N GLN A 37 -8.37 4.28 -11.12
CA GLN A 37 -9.68 4.40 -11.75
C GLN A 37 -9.80 3.51 -13.00
N GLY A 38 -10.87 2.72 -13.04
CA GLY A 38 -11.16 1.81 -14.16
C GLY A 38 -10.37 0.50 -14.14
N ALA A 39 -9.51 0.27 -13.14
CA ALA A 39 -8.88 -1.03 -12.95
C ALA A 39 -9.93 -2.10 -12.63
N GLY A 40 -9.82 -3.29 -13.24
CA GLY A 40 -10.65 -4.45 -12.89
C GLY A 40 -10.16 -5.16 -11.62
N THR A 41 -8.85 -5.14 -11.40
CA THR A 41 -8.18 -5.75 -10.24
C THR A 41 -7.01 -4.86 -9.82
N VAL A 42 -6.82 -4.68 -8.52
CA VAL A 42 -5.68 -3.98 -7.92
C VAL A 42 -5.00 -4.91 -6.93
N VAL A 43 -3.70 -5.12 -7.11
CA VAL A 43 -2.84 -5.77 -6.11
C VAL A 43 -1.98 -4.69 -5.47
N TRP A 44 -2.06 -4.57 -4.14
CA TRP A 44 -1.31 -3.54 -3.40
C TRP A 44 -0.43 -4.17 -2.32
N ASN A 45 0.87 -3.92 -2.40
CA ASN A 45 1.88 -4.40 -1.46
C ASN A 45 2.88 -3.28 -1.12
N GLY A 46 2.71 -2.69 0.07
CA GLY A 46 3.59 -1.70 0.69
C GLY A 46 2.91 -0.33 0.89
N PRO A 47 2.93 0.28 2.09
CA PRO A 47 2.43 1.64 2.28
C PRO A 47 3.22 2.67 1.46
N MET A 48 2.64 3.85 1.23
CA MET A 48 3.25 4.91 0.41
C MET A 48 4.31 5.74 1.16
N GLY A 49 4.40 5.56 2.47
CA GLY A 49 5.24 6.31 3.38
C GLY A 49 5.27 5.67 4.77
N VAL A 50 5.76 6.42 5.76
CA VAL A 50 5.78 5.99 7.17
C VAL A 50 4.39 6.13 7.79
N SER A 51 3.47 5.28 7.34
CA SER A 51 2.03 5.35 7.62
C SER A 51 1.65 5.25 9.11
N GLU A 52 2.59 4.82 9.95
CA GLU A 52 2.44 4.77 11.39
C GLU A 52 2.38 6.17 12.01
N TRP A 53 2.91 7.18 11.33
CA TRP A 53 3.03 8.56 11.79
C TRP A 53 2.03 9.46 11.05
N GLU A 54 1.21 10.18 11.80
CA GLU A 54 0.08 10.96 11.26
C GLU A 54 0.49 11.94 10.15
N HIS A 55 1.62 12.62 10.31
CA HIS A 55 2.14 13.57 9.30
C HIS A 55 2.57 12.91 7.98
N PHE A 56 2.80 11.59 7.97
CA PHE A 56 3.35 10.82 6.85
C PHE A 56 2.44 9.64 6.43
N ALA A 57 1.18 9.65 6.87
CA ALA A 57 0.19 8.63 6.52
C ALA A 57 -0.71 9.04 5.34
N ASN A 58 -0.67 10.31 4.93
CA ASN A 58 -1.62 10.88 3.97
C ASN A 58 -1.57 10.20 2.60
N GLY A 59 -0.38 9.88 2.10
CA GLY A 59 -0.24 9.16 0.85
C GLY A 59 -0.84 7.76 0.90
N THR A 60 -0.60 7.05 1.99
CA THR A 60 -1.16 5.72 2.23
C THR A 60 -2.69 5.76 2.33
N ILE A 61 -3.23 6.76 3.04
CA ILE A 61 -4.68 6.99 3.12
C ILE A 61 -5.27 7.30 1.75
N ALA A 62 -4.62 8.14 0.95
CA ALA A 62 -5.12 8.53 -0.36
C ALA A 62 -5.20 7.33 -1.32
N VAL A 63 -4.18 6.47 -1.33
CA VAL A 63 -4.19 5.25 -2.14
C VAL A 63 -5.21 4.24 -1.60
N ALA A 64 -5.30 4.05 -0.28
CA ALA A 64 -6.31 3.17 0.32
C ALA A 64 -7.73 3.59 -0.03
N GLN A 65 -8.03 4.89 0.03
CA GLN A 65 -9.32 5.45 -0.36
C GLN A 65 -9.59 5.24 -1.86
N ALA A 66 -8.60 5.50 -2.72
CA ALA A 66 -8.75 5.28 -4.15
C ALA A 66 -9.04 3.81 -4.49
N VAL A 67 -8.36 2.86 -3.83
CA VAL A 67 -8.61 1.43 -4.02
C VAL A 67 -10.00 1.05 -3.51
N ALA A 68 -10.38 1.53 -2.32
CA ALA A 68 -11.71 1.29 -1.75
C ALA A 68 -12.85 1.81 -2.64
N ASP A 69 -12.66 2.95 -3.28
CA ASP A 69 -13.69 3.59 -4.13
C ASP A 69 -13.67 3.07 -5.58
N SER A 70 -12.66 2.29 -5.97
CA SER A 70 -12.45 1.88 -7.36
C SER A 70 -13.50 0.89 -7.90
N GLY A 71 -14.13 0.12 -7.01
CA GLY A 71 -14.96 -1.02 -7.39
C GLY A 71 -14.19 -2.21 -7.97
N ALA A 72 -12.86 -2.15 -8.01
CA ALA A 72 -11.99 -3.23 -8.46
C ALA A 72 -11.97 -4.38 -7.45
N ILE A 73 -11.59 -5.58 -7.90
CA ILE A 73 -11.14 -6.64 -6.99
C ILE A 73 -9.83 -6.16 -6.36
N SER A 74 -9.81 -5.92 -5.05
CA SER A 74 -8.62 -5.46 -4.33
C SER A 74 -7.96 -6.58 -3.54
N ILE A 75 -6.67 -6.79 -3.77
CA ILE A 75 -5.84 -7.79 -3.09
C ILE A 75 -4.74 -7.05 -2.33
N ILE A 76 -4.84 -7.01 -1.01
CA ILE A 76 -3.84 -6.41 -0.13
C ILE A 76 -2.84 -7.49 0.28
N GLY A 77 -1.58 -7.30 -0.12
CA GLY A 77 -0.46 -8.18 0.21
C GLY A 77 0.56 -7.48 1.11
N GLY A 78 1.36 -8.28 1.82
CA GLY A 78 2.37 -7.79 2.75
C GLY A 78 1.80 -7.37 4.11
N GLY A 79 2.53 -7.71 5.19
CA GLY A 79 2.10 -7.46 6.56
C GLY A 79 1.91 -5.97 6.87
N ASP A 80 2.79 -5.11 6.34
CA ASP A 80 2.74 -3.67 6.59
C ASP A 80 1.53 -3.01 5.92
N SER A 81 1.18 -3.41 4.69
CA SER A 81 -0.03 -2.92 4.00
C SER A 81 -1.29 -3.35 4.75
N ALA A 82 -1.35 -4.63 5.16
CA ALA A 82 -2.49 -5.15 5.91
C ALA A 82 -2.66 -4.39 7.23
N ALA A 83 -1.57 -4.16 7.97
CA ALA A 83 -1.58 -3.41 9.21
C ALA A 83 -2.00 -1.94 9.00
N ALA A 84 -1.52 -1.29 7.93
CA ALA A 84 -1.89 0.08 7.60
C ALA A 84 -3.38 0.20 7.25
N ILE A 85 -3.90 -0.71 6.41
CA ILE A 85 -5.31 -0.74 6.01
C ILE A 85 -6.24 -0.97 7.21
N GLU A 86 -5.87 -1.88 8.10
CA GLU A 86 -6.60 -2.15 9.34
C GLU A 86 -6.63 -0.90 10.24
N LYS A 87 -5.46 -0.35 10.55
CA LYS A 87 -5.31 0.82 11.43
C LYS A 87 -6.05 2.05 10.90
N LEU A 88 -6.10 2.22 9.58
CA LEU A 88 -6.75 3.35 8.92
C LEU A 88 -8.25 3.13 8.66
N GLY A 89 -8.81 1.98 9.03
CA GLY A 89 -10.25 1.70 8.93
C GLY A 89 -10.74 1.38 7.52
N PHE A 90 -9.86 0.84 6.67
CA PHE A 90 -10.18 0.48 5.28
C PHE A 90 -10.38 -1.01 5.05
N ALA A 91 -10.13 -1.87 6.05
CA ALA A 91 -10.15 -3.32 5.92
C ALA A 91 -11.46 -3.85 5.33
N ASP A 92 -12.60 -3.41 5.85
CA ASP A 92 -13.93 -3.84 5.39
C ASP A 92 -14.27 -3.39 3.96
N LYS A 93 -13.45 -2.50 3.37
CA LYS A 93 -13.63 -2.01 2.00
C LYS A 93 -12.73 -2.71 0.99
N MET A 94 -11.89 -3.65 1.43
CA MET A 94 -11.00 -4.43 0.57
C MET A 94 -11.60 -5.79 0.26
N THR A 95 -11.42 -6.30 -0.97
CA THR A 95 -11.97 -7.61 -1.36
C THR A 95 -11.24 -8.77 -0.69
N HIS A 96 -9.91 -8.68 -0.60
CA HIS A 96 -9.09 -9.68 0.06
C HIS A 96 -7.88 -9.03 0.75
N ILE A 97 -7.65 -9.39 2.00
CA ILE A 97 -6.46 -9.04 2.76
C ILE A 97 -5.71 -10.33 3.07
N SER A 98 -4.50 -10.47 2.52
CA SER A 98 -3.70 -11.66 2.72
C SER A 98 -3.06 -11.66 4.12
N THR A 99 -3.22 -12.77 4.83
CA THR A 99 -2.49 -13.05 6.08
C THR A 99 -1.20 -13.83 5.84
N GLY A 100 -0.86 -14.12 4.58
CA GLY A 100 0.29 -14.94 4.20
C GLY A 100 1.63 -14.22 4.28
N GLY A 101 1.66 -12.89 4.48
CA GLY A 101 2.89 -12.12 4.55
C GLY A 101 3.80 -12.39 3.34
N GLY A 102 5.01 -12.90 3.59
CA GLY A 102 5.97 -13.28 2.55
C GLY A 102 5.45 -14.35 1.59
N ALA A 103 4.64 -15.31 2.04
CA ALA A 103 4.09 -16.35 1.17
C ALA A 103 3.18 -15.75 0.07
N SER A 104 2.44 -14.68 0.39
CA SER A 104 1.62 -13.98 -0.62
C SER A 104 2.47 -13.32 -1.70
N LEU A 105 3.66 -12.81 -1.33
CA LEU A 105 4.59 -12.18 -2.25
C LEU A 105 5.30 -13.23 -3.11
N GLU A 106 5.78 -14.33 -2.51
CA GLU A 106 6.38 -15.45 -3.24
C GLU A 106 5.40 -16.06 -4.26
N PHE A 107 4.11 -16.13 -3.90
CA PHE A 107 3.08 -16.57 -4.82
C PHE A 107 2.92 -15.58 -6.00
N LEU A 108 2.89 -14.27 -5.72
CA LEU A 108 2.83 -13.23 -6.75
C LEU A 108 4.10 -13.16 -7.62
N GLU A 109 5.24 -13.59 -7.10
CA GLU A 109 6.50 -13.77 -7.85
C GLU A 109 6.45 -14.99 -8.79
N GLY A 110 5.38 -15.81 -8.74
CA GLY A 110 5.19 -17.00 -9.56
C GLY A 110 5.94 -18.23 -9.04
N LYS A 111 6.39 -18.22 -7.79
CA LYS A 111 7.06 -19.38 -7.18
C LYS A 111 6.02 -20.44 -6.84
N GLU A 112 6.42 -21.70 -7.01
CA GLU A 112 5.67 -22.82 -6.46
C GLU A 112 5.87 -22.86 -4.95
N LEU A 113 4.79 -22.65 -4.19
CA LEU A 113 4.84 -22.75 -2.74
C LEU A 113 4.74 -24.22 -2.33
N PRO A 114 5.72 -24.80 -1.61
CA PRO A 114 5.72 -26.23 -1.28
C PRO A 114 4.48 -26.70 -0.52
N GLY A 115 3.91 -25.83 0.33
CA GLY A 115 2.69 -26.12 1.08
C GLY A 115 1.41 -26.12 0.24
N ILE A 116 1.43 -25.51 -0.96
CA ILE A 116 0.33 -25.58 -1.93
C ILE A 116 0.55 -26.78 -2.85
N ALA A 117 1.79 -27.00 -3.32
CA ALA A 117 2.13 -28.06 -4.26
C ALA A 117 1.91 -29.48 -3.72
N CYS A 118 1.93 -29.66 -2.39
CA CYS A 118 1.69 -30.97 -1.78
C CYS A 118 0.19 -31.30 -1.60
N LEU A 119 -0.73 -30.39 -1.92
CA LEU A 119 -2.16 -30.63 -1.84
C LEU A 119 -2.61 -31.52 -3.01
N ASN A 120 -3.57 -32.40 -2.77
CA ASN A 120 -4.15 -33.20 -3.84
C ASN A 120 -4.92 -32.31 -4.82
N ASP A 121 -4.81 -32.62 -6.11
CA ASP A 121 -5.67 -32.04 -7.12
C ASP A 121 -7.15 -32.35 -6.84
N LYS A 122 -8.02 -31.48 -7.36
CA LYS A 122 -9.46 -31.48 -7.10
C LYS A 122 -10.20 -32.62 -7.79
#